data_AF-A0A2V9VXZ4-F1
#
_entry.id   AF-A0A2V9VXZ4-F1
#
_cell.length_a   1.000
_cell.length_b   1.000
_cell.length_c   1.000
_cell.angle_alpha   90.00
_cell.angle_beta   90.00
_cell.angle_gamma   90.00
#
_symmetry.space_group_name_H-M   'P 1'
#
loop_
_entity.id
_entity.type
_entity.pdbx_description
1 polymer ?
#
loop_
_entity_poly.entity_id
_entity_poly.type
_entity_poly.pdbx_seq_one_letter_code
_entity_poly.pdbx_strand_id
1 'polypeptide(L)'
;MNYLRLAIAILLAAFAQCTYANSIPTFHVTEATMLMFPNDGSGDNVVFTFTGPGVSIAGDGGMACSDWCSSPISPDLAGTPSQIFISGLGLVILGGVTYDAGSLVLTGPSTFFDEVGGLNPSTSGIVGSSNGALQFNLTLPTNGSWQLNFVPTTDQFGNPAILFTNGTFFASAPLPTPEPSTIGLMLTGLAGMAGIIKRKGKFRR
;
A
#
# COMPACT_ATOMS: atom_id res chain seq x y z
N MET A 1 21.14 42.76 -19.08
CA MET A 1 21.17 41.28 -19.01
C MET A 1 20.78 40.67 -17.65
N ASN A 2 20.73 41.41 -16.54
CA ASN A 2 20.37 40.84 -15.22
C ASN A 2 18.87 40.56 -15.06
N TYR A 3 18.00 41.40 -15.63
CA TYR A 3 16.55 41.25 -15.52
C TYR A 3 16.01 40.00 -16.23
N LEU A 4 16.55 39.65 -17.41
CA LEU A 4 16.17 38.43 -18.15
C LEU A 4 16.47 37.15 -17.35
N ARG A 5 17.60 37.11 -16.64
CA ARG A 5 17.97 35.94 -15.81
C ARG A 5 17.11 35.81 -14.57
N LEU A 6 16.77 36.94 -13.94
CA LEU A 6 15.87 36.94 -12.78
C LEU A 6 14.47 36.50 -13.19
N ALA A 7 13.98 36.99 -14.34
CA ALA A 7 12.69 36.59 -14.89
C ALA A 7 12.63 35.09 -15.20
N ILE A 8 13.68 34.52 -15.81
CA ILE A 8 13.77 33.06 -16.07
C ILE A 8 13.78 32.25 -14.76
N ALA A 9 14.54 32.68 -13.75
CA ALA A 9 14.62 31.98 -12.47
C ALA A 9 13.28 32.02 -11.70
N ILE A 10 12.59 33.17 -11.74
CA ILE A 10 11.26 33.32 -11.14
C ILE A 10 10.24 32.48 -11.90
N LEU A 11 10.29 32.46 -13.23
CA LEU A 11 9.44 31.60 -14.05
C LEU A 11 9.65 30.12 -13.69
N LEU A 12 10.90 29.65 -13.62
CA LEU A 12 11.22 28.27 -13.26
C LEU A 12 10.73 27.91 -11.85
N ALA A 13 10.89 28.81 -10.88
CA ALA A 13 10.38 28.60 -9.52
C ALA A 13 8.84 28.57 -9.47
N ALA A 14 8.17 29.44 -10.24
CA ALA A 14 6.71 29.47 -10.32
C ALA A 14 6.15 28.23 -11.04
N PHE A 15 6.75 27.80 -12.15
CA PHE A 15 6.31 26.63 -12.91
C PHE A 15 6.64 25.30 -12.21
N ALA A 16 7.69 25.23 -11.38
CA ALA A 16 7.97 24.06 -10.55
C ALA A 16 6.88 23.79 -9.49
N GLN A 17 6.15 24.82 -9.06
CA GLN A 17 4.98 24.65 -8.18
C GLN A 17 3.74 24.17 -8.96
N CYS A 18 3.61 24.54 -10.24
CA CYS A 18 2.52 24.10 -11.09
C CYS A 18 2.55 22.59 -11.40
N THR A 19 3.71 21.92 -11.30
CA THR A 19 3.81 20.46 -11.46
C THR A 19 3.20 19.65 -10.30
N TYR A 20 3.02 20.26 -9.11
CA TYR A 20 2.43 19.59 -7.94
C TYR A 20 0.93 19.88 -7.78
N ALA A 21 0.37 20.82 -8.54
CA ALA A 21 -0.98 21.33 -8.29
C ALA A 21 -2.13 20.40 -8.74
N ASN A 22 -1.83 19.29 -9.44
CA ASN A 22 -2.88 18.42 -10.00
C ASN A 22 -2.57 16.92 -9.94
N SER A 23 -1.53 16.49 -9.23
CA SER A 23 -1.22 15.07 -9.09
C SER A 23 -1.95 14.47 -7.89
N ILE A 24 -2.78 13.45 -8.13
CA ILE A 24 -3.29 12.57 -7.07
C ILE A 24 -2.07 11.96 -6.37
N PRO A 25 -1.91 12.12 -5.04
CA PRO A 25 -0.78 11.55 -4.31
C PRO A 25 -0.78 10.04 -4.42
N THR A 26 0.39 9.47 -4.67
CA THR A 26 0.62 8.04 -4.66
C THR A 26 1.38 7.66 -3.40
N PHE A 27 0.82 6.73 -2.66
CA PHE A 27 1.36 6.16 -1.44
C PHE A 27 1.89 4.76 -1.72
N HIS A 28 3.02 4.43 -1.12
CA HIS A 28 3.70 3.16 -1.36
C HIS A 28 3.71 2.33 -0.09
N VAL A 29 2.98 1.22 -0.09
CA VAL A 29 3.11 0.18 0.93
C VAL A 29 4.38 -0.59 0.63
N THR A 30 5.30 -0.63 1.60
CA THR A 30 6.55 -1.39 1.49
C THR A 30 6.46 -2.76 2.12
N GLU A 31 5.52 -2.95 3.05
CA GLU A 31 5.32 -4.20 3.78
C GLU A 31 3.83 -4.44 3.97
N ALA A 32 3.41 -5.67 3.69
CA ALA A 32 2.05 -6.13 3.91
C ALA A 32 2.10 -7.46 4.65
N THR A 33 1.39 -7.50 5.77
CA THR A 33 1.27 -8.68 6.62
C THR A 33 -0.19 -9.05 6.79
N MET A 34 -0.47 -10.34 6.76
CA MET A 34 -1.80 -10.86 7.07
C MET A 34 -1.70 -12.11 7.93
N LEU A 35 -2.65 -12.25 8.84
CA LEU A 35 -2.82 -13.42 9.68
C LEU A 35 -4.22 -13.97 9.42
N MET A 36 -4.29 -15.27 9.20
CA MET A 36 -5.54 -16.00 9.05
C MET A 36 -5.72 -16.98 10.20
N PHE A 37 -6.92 -16.99 10.75
CA PHE A 37 -7.33 -17.90 11.81
C PHE A 37 -8.36 -18.90 11.26
N PRO A 38 -8.55 -20.06 11.93
CA PRO A 38 -9.62 -20.97 11.59
C PRO A 38 -10.96 -20.25 11.66
N ASN A 39 -11.84 -20.57 10.72
CA ASN A 39 -13.19 -20.02 10.77
C ASN A 39 -14.02 -20.86 11.74
N ASP A 40 -14.34 -20.29 12.90
CA ASP A 40 -15.15 -20.90 13.95
C ASP A 40 -16.65 -20.57 13.82
N GLY A 41 -17.04 -19.93 12.70
CA GLY A 41 -18.40 -19.45 12.46
C GLY A 41 -18.71 -18.12 13.14
N SER A 42 -17.75 -17.46 13.78
CA SER A 42 -17.94 -16.14 14.40
C SER A 42 -17.84 -14.97 13.42
N GLY A 43 -17.32 -15.19 12.20
CA GLY A 43 -17.25 -14.18 11.15
C GLY A 43 -15.88 -14.10 10.48
N ASP A 44 -15.31 -12.90 10.47
CA ASP A 44 -14.02 -12.57 9.86
C ASP A 44 -12.87 -13.37 10.44
N ASN A 45 -12.03 -13.91 9.57
CA ASN A 45 -10.95 -14.81 9.94
C ASN A 45 -9.57 -14.33 9.45
N VAL A 46 -9.48 -13.10 8.94
CA VAL A 46 -8.26 -12.48 8.45
C VAL A 46 -8.08 -11.11 9.12
N VAL A 47 -6.87 -10.86 9.61
CA VAL A 47 -6.41 -9.53 10.04
C VAL A 47 -5.24 -9.13 9.16
N PHE A 48 -5.22 -7.88 8.72
CA PHE A 48 -4.18 -7.38 7.82
C PHE A 48 -3.59 -6.06 8.31
N THR A 49 -2.33 -5.82 7.95
CA THR A 49 -1.63 -4.57 8.21
C THR A 49 -0.70 -4.25 7.04
N PHE A 50 -0.83 -3.03 6.52
CA PHE A 50 -0.02 -2.46 5.45
C PHE A 50 0.76 -1.27 5.98
N THR A 51 2.07 -1.26 5.73
CA THR A 51 2.96 -0.21 6.22
C THR A 51 3.90 0.28 5.13
N GLY A 52 4.19 1.58 5.18
CA GLY A 52 5.16 2.25 4.31
C GLY A 52 5.41 3.69 4.77
N PRO A 53 6.26 4.45 4.06
CA PRO A 53 6.54 5.84 4.41
C PRO A 53 5.28 6.71 4.45
N GLY A 54 4.89 7.15 5.64
CA GLY A 54 3.67 7.94 5.84
C GLY A 54 2.38 7.17 5.60
N VAL A 55 2.43 5.84 5.52
CA VAL A 55 1.29 4.96 5.23
C VAL A 55 1.19 3.90 6.32
N SER A 56 0.02 3.77 6.93
CA SER A 56 -0.31 2.64 7.79
C SER A 56 -1.80 2.36 7.71
N ILE A 57 -2.17 1.19 7.18
CA ILE A 57 -3.56 0.76 7.06
C ILE A 57 -3.68 -0.58 7.76
N ALA A 58 -4.62 -0.70 8.69
CA ALA A 58 -4.90 -1.97 9.37
C ALA A 58 -6.40 -2.20 9.45
N GLY A 59 -6.78 -3.46 9.39
CA GLY A 59 -8.18 -3.86 9.41
C GLY A 59 -8.33 -5.36 9.47
N ASP A 60 -9.57 -5.77 9.32
CA ASP A 60 -10.04 -7.14 9.43
C ASP A 60 -11.02 -7.45 8.30
N GLY A 61 -11.16 -8.73 8.03
CA GLY A 61 -11.95 -9.22 6.93
C GLY A 61 -12.02 -10.74 6.94
N GLY A 62 -12.67 -11.29 5.95
CA GLY A 62 -12.84 -12.72 5.83
C GLY A 62 -12.34 -13.25 4.50
N MET A 63 -12.04 -14.54 4.50
CA MET A 63 -11.78 -15.32 3.30
C MET A 63 -12.77 -16.47 3.24
N ALA A 64 -13.39 -16.68 2.09
CA ALA A 64 -14.22 -17.85 1.89
C ALA A 64 -13.34 -19.10 1.85
N CYS A 65 -13.42 -19.93 2.88
CA CYS A 65 -12.61 -21.16 3.02
C CYS A 65 -13.43 -22.31 3.61
N SER A 66 -14.71 -22.39 3.21
CA SER A 66 -15.73 -23.33 3.73
C SER A 66 -15.26 -24.76 3.90
N ASP A 67 -14.32 -25.19 3.06
CA ASP A 67 -13.90 -26.58 2.99
C ASP A 67 -12.76 -26.88 3.97
N TRP A 68 -11.77 -25.99 4.08
CA TRP A 68 -10.48 -26.30 4.71
C TRP A 68 -10.14 -25.52 5.97
N CYS A 69 -10.77 -24.37 6.22
CA CYS A 69 -10.46 -23.55 7.39
C CYS A 69 -11.42 -23.78 8.58
N SER A 70 -12.48 -24.56 8.39
CA SER A 70 -13.55 -24.76 9.40
C SER A 70 -13.68 -26.21 9.87
N SER A 71 -13.14 -27.17 9.11
CA SER A 71 -13.27 -28.60 9.39
C SER A 71 -12.00 -29.36 9.03
N PRO A 72 -11.78 -30.55 9.62
CA PRO A 72 -10.75 -31.47 9.15
C PRO A 72 -10.95 -31.84 7.68
N ILE A 73 -9.86 -31.84 6.90
CA ILE A 73 -9.84 -32.24 5.49
C ILE A 73 -8.93 -33.44 5.25
N SER A 74 -9.08 -34.07 4.09
CA SER A 74 -8.14 -35.10 3.65
C SER A 74 -6.71 -34.53 3.58
N PRO A 75 -5.69 -35.27 4.04
CA PRO A 75 -4.29 -34.85 3.95
C PRO A 75 -3.81 -34.59 2.51
N ASP A 76 -4.50 -35.17 1.52
CA ASP A 76 -4.17 -35.02 0.11
C ASP A 76 -4.73 -33.73 -0.52
N LEU A 77 -5.54 -32.96 0.21
CA LEU A 77 -6.08 -31.67 -0.25
C LEU A 77 -5.21 -30.51 0.25
N ALA A 78 -4.80 -29.64 -0.68
CA ALA A 78 -4.22 -28.35 -0.33
C ALA A 78 -5.33 -27.31 -0.13
N GLY A 79 -5.28 -26.55 0.96
CA GLY A 79 -6.15 -25.39 1.14
C GLY A 79 -5.79 -24.31 0.12
N THR A 80 -6.75 -23.91 -0.70
CA THR A 80 -6.58 -22.80 -1.66
C THR A 80 -7.22 -21.53 -1.12
N PRO A 81 -6.45 -20.46 -0.92
CA PRO A 81 -6.98 -19.15 -0.59
C PRO A 81 -7.93 -18.61 -1.68
N SER A 82 -8.91 -17.82 -1.26
CA SER A 82 -9.84 -17.08 -2.12
C SER A 82 -9.70 -15.58 -1.85
N GLN A 83 -10.44 -14.75 -2.60
CA GLN A 83 -10.46 -13.32 -2.35
C GLN A 83 -10.82 -12.99 -0.89
N ILE A 84 -10.05 -12.08 -0.31
CA ILE A 84 -10.33 -11.52 1.02
C ILE A 84 -11.31 -10.36 0.84
N PHE A 85 -12.42 -10.38 1.57
CA PHE A 85 -13.32 -9.25 1.70
C PHE A 85 -12.98 -8.45 2.95
N ILE A 86 -13.07 -7.12 2.86
CA ILE A 86 -12.81 -6.22 3.99
C ILE A 86 -14.13 -6.03 4.74
N SER A 87 -14.11 -6.30 6.04
CA SER A 87 -15.26 -6.09 6.92
C SER A 87 -15.08 -4.86 7.78
N GLY A 88 -13.85 -4.62 8.23
CA GLY A 88 -13.51 -3.51 9.10
C GLY A 88 -12.16 -2.88 8.75
N LEU A 89 -12.06 -1.58 8.98
CA LEU A 89 -10.80 -0.86 9.03
C LEU A 89 -10.65 -0.25 10.42
N GLY A 90 -9.52 -0.54 11.06
CA GLY A 90 -9.19 -0.04 12.40
C GLY A 90 -8.24 1.16 12.38
N LEU A 91 -7.38 1.26 11.38
CA LEU A 91 -6.39 2.33 11.26
C LEU A 91 -6.20 2.74 9.79
N VAL A 92 -6.20 4.03 9.53
CA VAL A 92 -5.87 4.61 8.21
C VAL A 92 -5.00 5.84 8.41
N ILE A 93 -3.72 5.71 8.07
CA ILE A 93 -2.73 6.80 8.03
C ILE A 93 -2.26 6.94 6.59
N LEU A 94 -2.39 8.13 6.02
CA LEU A 94 -1.92 8.47 4.68
C LEU A 94 -1.19 9.81 4.71
N GLY A 95 0.00 9.88 4.13
CA GLY A 95 0.87 11.07 4.20
C GLY A 95 1.24 11.51 5.63
N GLY A 96 1.20 10.58 6.59
CA GLY A 96 1.40 10.88 8.01
C GLY A 96 0.20 11.51 8.73
N VAL A 97 -0.94 11.65 8.05
CA VAL A 97 -2.20 12.12 8.64
C VAL A 97 -3.08 10.92 8.96
N THR A 98 -3.63 10.87 10.18
CA THR A 98 -4.61 9.86 10.59
C THR A 98 -6.00 10.29 10.15
N TYR A 99 -6.72 9.38 9.51
CA TYR A 99 -8.08 9.58 9.04
C TYR A 99 -9.06 8.67 9.79
N ASP A 100 -10.33 9.08 9.80
CA ASP A 100 -11.42 8.19 10.22
C ASP A 100 -11.51 7.01 9.24
N ALA A 101 -11.38 5.80 9.76
CA ALA A 101 -11.38 4.58 8.96
C ALA A 101 -12.71 4.36 8.23
N GLY A 102 -13.84 4.78 8.83
CA GLY A 102 -15.16 4.73 8.20
C GLY A 102 -15.33 5.70 7.02
N SER A 103 -14.42 6.66 6.86
CA SER A 103 -14.42 7.60 5.73
C SER A 103 -13.64 7.10 4.51
N LEU A 104 -12.93 5.96 4.63
CA LEU A 104 -12.17 5.39 3.52
C LEU A 104 -13.11 4.71 2.53
N VAL A 105 -13.14 5.20 1.30
CA VAL A 105 -13.85 4.59 0.19
C VAL A 105 -12.84 4.19 -0.88
N LEU A 106 -12.68 2.89 -1.09
CA LEU A 106 -11.88 2.37 -2.20
C LEU A 106 -12.68 2.50 -3.50
N THR A 107 -12.03 3.01 -4.54
CA THR A 107 -12.63 3.27 -5.86
C THR A 107 -12.05 2.32 -6.90
N GLY A 108 -12.89 1.50 -7.52
CA GLY A 108 -12.52 0.59 -8.62
C GLY A 108 -13.02 -0.85 -8.41
N PRO A 109 -12.79 -1.74 -9.41
CA PRO A 109 -13.13 -3.17 -9.29
C PRO A 109 -12.19 -3.93 -8.34
N SER A 110 -11.01 -3.37 -8.05
CA SER A 110 -9.96 -3.99 -7.23
C SER A 110 -9.89 -3.35 -5.84
N THR A 111 -10.23 -4.13 -4.81
CA THR A 111 -9.95 -3.82 -3.40
C THR A 111 -8.44 -3.94 -3.13
N PHE A 112 -8.00 -4.00 -1.87
CA PHE A 112 -6.61 -4.34 -1.55
C PHE A 112 -6.22 -5.75 -2.05
N PHE A 113 -7.18 -6.65 -2.21
CA PHE A 113 -6.95 -8.08 -2.39
C PHE A 113 -7.39 -8.60 -3.76
N ASP A 114 -6.58 -9.48 -4.33
CA ASP A 114 -6.90 -10.16 -5.60
C ASP A 114 -7.82 -11.37 -5.39
N GLU A 115 -8.18 -12.06 -6.49
CA GLU A 115 -9.12 -13.19 -6.46
C GLU A 115 -8.61 -14.43 -5.72
N VAL A 116 -7.31 -14.51 -5.43
CA VAL A 116 -6.64 -15.65 -4.80
C VAL A 116 -6.08 -15.32 -3.42
N GLY A 117 -6.58 -14.23 -2.80
CA GLY A 117 -6.18 -13.82 -1.45
C GLY A 117 -4.78 -13.20 -1.37
N GLY A 118 -4.18 -12.87 -2.52
CA GLY A 118 -3.01 -12.03 -2.63
C GLY A 118 -3.38 -10.54 -2.62
N LEU A 119 -2.49 -9.69 -3.13
CA LEU A 119 -2.63 -8.24 -3.12
C LEU A 119 -2.72 -7.69 -4.54
N ASN A 120 -3.64 -6.76 -4.77
CA ASN A 120 -3.68 -6.00 -6.01
C ASN A 120 -2.48 -5.04 -6.07
N PRO A 121 -1.76 -4.94 -7.20
CA PRO A 121 -0.55 -4.11 -7.30
C PRO A 121 -0.85 -2.62 -7.10
N SER A 122 -2.05 -2.19 -7.45
CA SER A 122 -2.51 -0.82 -7.25
C SER A 122 -3.99 -0.77 -6.87
N THR A 123 -4.33 0.10 -5.94
CA THR A 123 -5.70 0.50 -5.66
C THR A 123 -5.78 2.02 -5.56
N SER A 124 -6.98 2.56 -5.65
CA SER A 124 -7.24 3.98 -5.51
C SER A 124 -8.38 4.17 -4.53
N GLY A 125 -8.42 5.33 -3.89
CA GLY A 125 -9.50 5.62 -2.96
C GLY A 125 -9.61 7.09 -2.64
N ILE A 126 -10.61 7.36 -1.82
CA ILE A 126 -10.90 8.67 -1.27
C ILE A 126 -11.02 8.49 0.24
N VAL A 127 -10.41 9.39 1.01
CA VAL A 127 -10.53 9.40 2.46
C VAL A 127 -10.88 10.80 2.98
N GLY A 128 -11.63 10.90 4.06
CA GLY A 128 -12.08 12.15 4.64
C GLY A 128 -13.45 12.61 4.14
N SER A 129 -13.86 13.83 4.52
CA SER A 129 -15.19 14.37 4.25
C SER A 129 -15.20 15.31 3.02
N SER A 130 -16.39 15.61 2.48
CA SER A 130 -16.59 16.35 1.23
C SER A 130 -15.90 17.72 1.14
N ASN A 131 -15.53 18.33 2.27
CA ASN A 131 -14.86 19.64 2.32
C ASN A 131 -13.32 19.54 2.42
N GLY A 132 -12.76 18.32 2.39
CA GLY A 132 -11.32 18.06 2.52
C GLY A 132 -10.93 16.63 2.16
N ALA A 133 -11.65 16.01 1.23
CA ALA A 133 -11.44 14.62 0.83
C ALA A 133 -10.11 14.48 0.08
N LEU A 134 -9.28 13.54 0.51
CA LEU A 134 -8.04 13.19 -0.15
C LEU A 134 -8.31 12.04 -1.11
N GLN A 135 -8.25 12.31 -2.40
CA GLN A 135 -8.09 11.24 -3.39
C GLN A 135 -6.64 10.77 -3.37
N PHE A 136 -6.42 9.47 -3.44
CA PHE A 136 -5.08 8.89 -3.43
C PHE A 136 -4.98 7.63 -4.29
N ASN A 137 -3.75 7.30 -4.68
CA ASN A 137 -3.37 6.00 -5.19
C ASN A 137 -2.52 5.28 -4.14
N LEU A 138 -2.61 3.95 -4.12
CA LEU A 138 -1.84 3.09 -3.25
C LEU A 138 -1.22 1.99 -4.08
N THR A 139 0.08 1.77 -3.95
CA THR A 139 0.76 0.60 -4.51
C THR A 139 1.04 -0.41 -3.41
N LEU A 140 0.74 -1.69 -3.65
CA LEU A 140 0.99 -2.77 -2.69
C LEU A 140 2.04 -3.77 -3.21
N PRO A 141 2.82 -4.40 -2.32
CA PRO A 141 3.79 -5.41 -2.70
C PRO A 141 3.08 -6.71 -3.08
N THR A 142 3.32 -7.24 -4.27
CA THR A 142 2.64 -8.45 -4.79
C THR A 142 3.51 -9.71 -4.79
N ASN A 143 4.68 -9.66 -4.16
CA ASN A 143 5.64 -10.76 -4.12
C ASN A 143 5.44 -11.71 -2.92
N GLY A 144 4.33 -11.58 -2.19
CA GLY A 144 4.01 -12.46 -1.07
C GLY A 144 3.21 -13.68 -1.47
N SER A 145 3.18 -14.65 -0.55
CA SER A 145 2.35 -15.84 -0.66
C SER A 145 1.87 -16.27 0.74
N TRP A 146 0.79 -17.05 0.76
CA TRP A 146 0.28 -17.63 2.00
C TRP A 146 1.12 -18.84 2.41
N GLN A 147 1.53 -18.85 3.67
CA GLN A 147 1.98 -20.03 4.38
C GLN A 147 0.84 -20.51 5.28
N LEU A 148 0.18 -21.60 4.87
CA LEU A 148 -0.91 -22.21 5.62
C LEU A 148 -0.37 -23.37 6.45
N ASN A 149 -0.73 -23.42 7.73
CA ASN A 149 -0.31 -24.46 8.65
C ASN A 149 -1.48 -25.37 8.99
N PHE A 150 -1.18 -26.66 9.03
CA PHE A 150 -2.13 -27.71 9.33
C PHE A 150 -1.53 -28.67 10.36
N VAL A 151 -2.37 -29.24 11.21
CA VAL A 151 -1.98 -30.27 12.17
C VAL A 151 -2.72 -31.58 11.90
N PRO A 152 -2.07 -32.74 12.08
CA PRO A 152 -2.75 -34.03 11.98
C PRO A 152 -3.92 -34.14 12.97
N THR A 153 -5.03 -34.70 12.51
CA THR A 153 -6.23 -34.96 13.31
C THR A 153 -6.97 -36.19 12.75
N THR A 154 -8.19 -36.43 13.22
CA THR A 154 -9.13 -37.41 12.65
C THR A 154 -10.41 -36.72 12.19
N ASP A 155 -10.99 -37.20 11.10
CA ASP A 155 -12.32 -36.76 10.66
C ASP A 155 -13.44 -37.35 11.56
N GLN A 156 -14.70 -37.01 11.26
CA GLN A 156 -15.88 -37.50 11.97
C GLN A 156 -16.08 -39.03 11.91
N PHE A 157 -15.35 -39.74 11.04
CA PHE A 157 -15.40 -41.18 10.85
C PHE A 157 -14.16 -41.89 11.42
N GLY A 158 -13.22 -41.15 12.02
CA GLY A 158 -11.98 -41.70 12.58
C GLY A 158 -10.86 -41.91 11.55
N ASN A 159 -11.01 -41.43 10.32
CA ASN A 159 -9.94 -41.48 9.31
C ASN A 159 -8.89 -40.41 9.57
N PRO A 160 -7.61 -40.64 9.20
CA PRO A 160 -6.58 -39.61 9.24
C PRO A 160 -6.97 -38.38 8.43
N ALA A 161 -6.84 -37.20 9.04
CA ALA A 161 -7.17 -35.91 8.45
C ALA A 161 -6.16 -34.85 8.90
N ILE A 162 -6.27 -33.65 8.34
CA ILE A 162 -5.53 -32.47 8.77
C ILE A 162 -6.49 -31.34 9.11
N LEU A 163 -6.16 -30.54 10.12
CA LEU A 163 -6.93 -29.38 10.56
C LEU A 163 -6.10 -28.11 10.38
N PHE A 164 -6.66 -27.12 9.71
CA PHE A 164 -6.06 -25.80 9.60
C PHE A 164 -5.93 -25.13 10.97
N THR A 165 -4.75 -24.59 11.28
CA THR A 165 -4.50 -23.92 12.57
C THR A 165 -4.28 -22.44 12.44
N ASN A 166 -3.53 -22.00 11.43
CA ASN A 166 -3.35 -20.60 11.07
C ASN A 166 -2.69 -20.46 9.70
N GLY A 167 -2.82 -19.27 9.13
CA GLY A 167 -2.15 -18.85 7.91
C GLY A 167 -1.41 -17.54 8.13
N THR A 168 -0.27 -17.39 7.47
CA THR A 168 0.47 -16.13 7.47
C THR A 168 0.80 -15.71 6.05
N PHE A 169 0.63 -14.44 5.73
CA PHE A 169 1.09 -13.84 4.48
C PHE A 169 2.07 -12.72 4.78
N PHE A 170 3.14 -12.66 4.00
CA PHE A 170 4.10 -11.56 4.05
C PHE A 170 4.50 -11.18 2.62
N ALA A 171 4.40 -9.89 2.30
CA ALA A 171 4.93 -9.30 1.08
C ALA A 171 5.73 -8.04 1.39
N SER A 172 6.77 -7.79 0.60
CA SER A 172 7.60 -6.59 0.78
C SER A 172 8.13 -6.04 -0.55
N ALA A 173 8.05 -4.73 -0.73
CA ALA A 173 8.62 -4.04 -1.88
C ALA A 173 9.69 -3.03 -1.44
N PRO A 174 10.75 -2.85 -2.23
CA PRO A 174 11.71 -1.79 -1.98
C PRO A 174 11.04 -0.42 -2.10
N LEU A 175 11.59 0.56 -1.39
CA LEU A 175 11.17 1.95 -1.55
C LEU A 175 11.32 2.37 -3.02
N PRO A 176 10.38 3.17 -3.56
CA PRO A 176 10.54 3.74 -4.88
C PRO A 176 11.85 4.52 -4.92
N THR A 177 12.75 4.12 -5.81
CA THR A 177 13.94 4.91 -6.09
C THR A 177 13.50 6.18 -6.81
N PRO A 178 13.96 7.38 -6.38
CA PRO A 178 13.64 8.61 -7.08
C PRO A 178 14.01 8.47 -8.55
N GLU A 179 13.12 8.90 -9.44
CA GLU A 179 13.41 8.80 -10.86
C GLU A 179 14.69 9.58 -11.20
N PRO A 180 15.53 9.08 -12.13
CA PRO A 180 16.76 9.77 -12.54
C PRO A 180 16.50 11.21 -13.01
N SER A 181 15.30 11.48 -13.54
CA SER A 181 14.82 12.80 -13.96
C SER A 181 14.73 13.78 -12.79
N THR A 182 14.27 13.34 -11.62
CA THR A 182 14.18 14.15 -10.40
C THR A 182 15.55 14.52 -9.86
N ILE A 183 16.48 13.56 -9.85
CA ILE A 183 17.88 13.80 -9.47
C ILE A 183 18.55 14.77 -10.46
N GLY A 184 18.31 14.57 -11.76
CA GLY A 184 18.79 15.45 -12.82
C GLY A 184 18.27 16.89 -12.67
N LEU A 185 16.98 17.08 -12.37
CA LEU A 185 16.39 18.39 -12.11
C LEU A 185 16.94 19.04 -10.83
N MET A 186 17.14 18.27 -9.76
CA MET A 186 17.78 18.76 -8.54
C MET A 186 19.22 19.23 -8.80
N LEU A 187 20.01 18.41 -9.51
CA LEU A 187 21.41 18.73 -9.83
C LEU A 187 21.54 19.92 -10.77
N THR A 188 20.69 20.00 -11.80
CA THR A 188 20.67 21.14 -12.73
C THR A 188 20.22 22.43 -12.03
N GLY A 189 19.25 22.35 -11.11
CA GLY A 189 18.88 23.46 -10.23
C GLY A 189 20.03 23.96 -9.36
N LEU A 190 20.75 23.03 -8.71
CA LEU A 190 21.93 23.33 -7.88
C LEU A 190 23.08 23.95 -8.68
N ALA A 191 23.39 23.41 -9.87
CA ALA A 191 24.41 23.94 -10.76
C ALA A 191 24.06 25.37 -11.24
N GLY A 192 22.79 25.62 -11.53
CA GLY A 192 22.27 26.95 -11.85
C GLY A 192 22.50 27.96 -10.72
N MET A 193 22.17 27.59 -9.48
CA MET A 193 22.40 28.44 -8.30
C MET A 193 23.89 28.73 -8.07
N ALA A 194 24.76 27.71 -8.15
CA ALA A 194 26.21 27.87 -8.00
C ALA A 194 26.82 28.80 -9.07
N GLY A 195 26.35 28.70 -10.32
CA GLY A 195 26.76 29.58 -11.41
C GLY A 195 26.41 31.06 -11.17
N ILE A 196 25.25 31.34 -10.55
CA ILE A 196 24.82 32.70 -10.20
C ILE A 196 25.71 33.29 -9.09
N ILE A 197 26.01 32.50 -8.05
CA ILE A 197 26.87 32.92 -6.92
C ILE A 197 28.28 33.28 -7.42
N LYS A 198 28.89 32.41 -8.24
CA LYS A 198 30.23 32.62 -8.79
C LYS A 198 30.32 33.87 -9.67
N ARG A 199 29.24 34.21 -10.38
CA ARG A 199 29.18 35.41 -11.23
C ARG A 199 29.03 36.71 -10.43
N LYS A 200 28.32 36.69 -9.30
CA LYS A 200 28.26 37.84 -8.36
C LYS A 200 29.61 38.14 -7.71
N GLY A 201 30.42 37.11 -7.40
CA GLY A 201 31.75 37.30 -6.83
C GLY A 201 32.75 37.98 -7.79
N LYS A 202 32.59 37.78 -9.11
CA LYS A 202 33.50 38.34 -10.14
C LYS A 202 33.21 39.81 -10.49
N PHE A 203 32.00 40.31 -10.19
CA PHE A 203 31.59 41.70 -10.45
C PHE A 203 31.73 42.61 -9.22
N ARG A 204 32.22 42.09 -8.09
CA ARG A 204 32.49 42.83 -6.85
C ARG A 204 33.98 43.09 -6.60
N ARG A 205 34.83 42.84 -7.61
CA ARG A 205 36.25 43.23 -7.63
C ARG A 205 36.47 44.27 -8.70
#